data_AF-A0A1G4PVC0-F1
#
_entry.id   AF-A0A1G4PVC0-F1
#
_cell.length_a   1.000
_cell.length_b   1.000
_cell.length_c   1.000
_cell.angle_alpha   90.00
_cell.angle_beta   90.00
_cell.angle_gamma   90.00
#
_symmetry.space_group_name_H-M   'P 1'
#
loop_
_entity.id
_entity.type
_entity.pdbx_description
1 polymer ?
#
loop_
_entity_poly.entity_id
_entity_poly.type
_entity_poly.pdbx_seq_one_letter_code
_entity_poly.pdbx_strand_id
1 'polypeptide(L)'
;MKYQDLIEKYKEGTLTPEQAKKVRQDIDRQEAIEEYLAEQAELGFDPGTLSGRTLERGPWDISAVEQPTLDYSRMSLEPPLVSDDMKMKDEQFTKMIRKAVRRALRRAALIGSIVAGIVVLLITLVLPKVVDCFYYNPGEVIQPMDELPAGSGDLNRMGLDVRIFSELMSPASPRDHVSVISRGWGNYDVVIPQVIGFNSTGYHDVSGRISRGTLTLYDTNYMNRPDNVFGWTSRESIDISLREQDEQEKKVYGQDPGDRPLHAGFDVSAQKQTLSELDSHKTYVAYITFDRMLRYNDLRKWWSRQNLNNSTLWCAVDTGDGILNEKGEIAKGYAYWPENLGFFMESEVETVDAKLKKYPQLMLTSDKEEDVKQHMISMLAYLRDQDTFRKMMGIMTFKDEESGASANEKIHYIKENGLRIYGAMIYGDKRELTEIAGQDEVYLVYPVEA
;
A
#
# COMPACT_ATOMS: atom_id res chain seq x y z
N MET A 1 -1.50 59.16 -45.75
CA MET A 1 -2.06 58.09 -44.89
C MET A 1 -0.97 57.07 -44.66
N LYS A 2 -0.77 56.59 -43.43
CA LYS A 2 0.22 55.53 -43.18
C LYS A 2 -0.32 54.21 -43.71
N TYR A 3 0.56 53.29 -44.07
CA TYR A 3 0.16 51.98 -44.59
C TYR A 3 -0.62 51.16 -43.55
N GLN A 4 -0.35 51.37 -42.26
CA GLN A 4 -1.13 50.80 -41.15
C GLN A 4 -2.60 51.23 -41.18
N ASP A 5 -2.86 52.51 -41.44
CA ASP A 5 -4.22 53.05 -41.60
C ASP A 5 -4.94 52.46 -42.83
N LEU A 6 -4.20 52.06 -43.88
CA LEU A 6 -4.77 51.36 -45.04
C LEU A 6 -5.18 49.93 -44.69
N ILE A 7 -4.39 49.22 -43.88
CA ILE A 7 -4.72 47.86 -43.44
C ILE A 7 -5.93 47.86 -42.50
N GLU A 8 -6.04 48.82 -41.59
CA GLU A 8 -7.23 48.94 -40.73
C GLU A 8 -8.49 49.21 -41.55
N LYS A 9 -8.44 50.15 -42.50
CA LYS A 9 -9.57 50.41 -43.41
C LYS A 9 -9.89 49.23 -44.34
N TYR A 10 -8.88 48.43 -44.71
CA TYR A 10 -9.08 47.18 -45.46
C TYR A 10 -9.81 46.13 -44.61
N LYS A 11 -9.47 45.98 -43.32
CA LYS A 11 -10.18 45.09 -42.38
C LYS A 11 -11.61 45.54 -42.12
N GLU A 12 -11.85 46.85 -42.11
CA GLU A 12 -13.17 47.45 -41.91
C GLU A 12 -14.03 47.49 -43.19
N GLY A 13 -13.47 47.12 -44.35
CA GLY A 13 -14.19 47.09 -45.63
C GLY A 13 -14.55 48.48 -46.20
N THR A 14 -13.91 49.54 -45.71
CA THR A 14 -14.25 50.94 -46.06
C THR A 14 -13.40 51.52 -47.19
N LEU A 15 -12.53 50.71 -47.81
CA LEU A 15 -11.68 51.11 -48.94
C LEU A 15 -12.41 51.07 -50.28
N THR A 16 -11.99 51.94 -51.20
CA THR A 16 -12.42 51.85 -52.60
C THR A 16 -11.91 50.55 -53.25
N PRO A 17 -12.62 49.99 -54.25
CA PRO A 17 -12.25 48.71 -54.87
C PRO A 17 -10.82 48.66 -55.42
N GLU A 18 -10.32 49.76 -55.99
CA GLU A 18 -8.95 49.84 -56.51
C GLU A 18 -7.90 49.83 -55.39
N GLN A 19 -8.18 50.50 -54.27
CA GLN A 19 -7.28 50.53 -53.11
C GLN A 19 -7.27 49.17 -52.40
N ALA A 20 -8.42 48.52 -52.27
CA ALA A 20 -8.52 47.17 -51.72
C ALA A 20 -7.74 46.15 -52.57
N LYS A 21 -7.81 46.26 -53.90
CA LYS A 21 -7.03 45.41 -54.82
C LYS A 21 -5.52 45.59 -54.64
N LYS A 22 -5.06 46.83 -54.46
CA LYS A 22 -3.64 47.13 -54.24
C LYS A 22 -3.14 46.57 -52.91
N VAL A 23 -3.90 46.77 -51.83
CA VAL A 23 -3.58 46.21 -50.51
C VAL A 23 -3.57 44.68 -50.56
N ARG A 24 -4.48 44.05 -51.31
CA ARG A 24 -4.48 42.59 -51.50
C ARG A 24 -3.23 42.10 -52.21
N GLN A 25 -2.84 42.73 -53.32
CA GLN A 25 -1.61 42.38 -54.04
C GLN A 25 -0.35 42.56 -53.19
N ASP A 26 -0.34 43.57 -52.32
CA ASP A 26 0.78 43.81 -51.41
C ASP A 26 0.83 42.74 -50.29
N ILE A 27 -0.32 42.27 -49.79
CA ILE A 27 -0.41 41.14 -48.84
C ILE A 27 0.06 39.84 -49.50
N ASP A 28 -0.48 39.50 -50.67
CA ASP A 28 -0.13 38.27 -51.39
C ASP A 28 1.39 38.25 -51.73
N ARG A 29 1.96 39.42 -52.06
CA ARG A 29 3.41 39.57 -52.27
C ARG A 29 4.21 39.36 -50.99
N GLN A 30 3.73 39.85 -49.84
CA GLN A 30 4.40 39.64 -48.55
C GLN A 30 4.33 38.19 -48.09
N GLU A 31 3.18 37.52 -48.25
CA GLU A 31 3.02 36.10 -47.93
C GLU A 31 3.97 35.23 -48.76
N ALA A 32 4.08 35.47 -50.07
CA ALA A 32 5.01 34.74 -50.93
C ALA A 32 6.49 34.95 -50.54
N ILE A 33 6.85 36.14 -50.05
CA ILE A 33 8.20 36.44 -49.56
C ILE A 33 8.46 35.74 -48.22
N GLU A 34 7.48 35.72 -47.32
CA GLU A 34 7.58 35.04 -46.02
C GLU A 34 7.71 33.52 -46.18
N GLU A 35 6.94 32.93 -47.10
CA GLU A 35 7.01 31.49 -47.42
C GLU A 35 8.38 31.11 -48.00
N TYR A 36 8.90 31.89 -48.96
CA TYR A 36 10.24 31.68 -49.50
C TYR A 36 11.35 31.81 -48.44
N LEU A 37 11.24 32.79 -47.53
CA LEU A 37 12.21 32.97 -46.46
C LEU A 37 12.13 31.85 -45.41
N ALA A 38 10.94 31.30 -45.16
CA ALA A 38 10.75 30.14 -44.29
C ALA A 38 11.38 28.88 -44.90
N GLU A 39 11.19 28.62 -46.20
CA GLU A 39 11.85 27.51 -46.91
C GLU A 39 13.38 27.66 -46.91
N GLN A 40 13.91 28.86 -47.13
CA GLN A 40 15.36 29.13 -47.07
C GLN A 40 15.94 28.92 -45.65
N ALA A 41 15.17 29.24 -44.61
CA ALA A 41 15.56 29.03 -43.22
C ALA A 41 15.56 27.54 -42.83
N GLU A 42 14.64 26.74 -43.36
CA GLU A 42 14.62 25.28 -43.18
C GLU A 42 15.77 24.59 -43.93
N LEU A 43 16.20 25.12 -45.06
CA LEU A 43 17.33 24.62 -45.85
C LEU A 43 18.72 25.07 -45.35
N GLY A 44 18.78 25.84 -44.26
CA GLY A 44 20.03 26.23 -43.61
C GLY A 44 20.95 27.14 -44.44
N PHE A 45 20.40 27.94 -45.35
CA PHE A 45 21.18 28.78 -46.26
C PHE A 45 21.54 30.13 -45.62
N ASP A 46 22.84 30.38 -45.39
CA ASP A 46 23.36 31.66 -44.88
C ASP A 46 23.77 32.57 -46.07
N PRO A 47 23.12 33.73 -46.31
CA PRO A 47 23.33 34.54 -47.52
C PRO A 47 24.71 35.21 -47.63
N GLY A 48 25.59 35.04 -46.62
CA GLY A 48 26.87 35.72 -46.50
C GLY A 48 28.10 35.02 -47.11
N THR A 49 27.95 33.89 -47.80
CA THR A 49 29.11 33.08 -48.27
C THR A 49 29.16 32.92 -49.79
N LEU A 50 29.27 34.04 -50.51
CA LEU A 50 29.75 34.04 -51.90
C LEU A 50 31.07 34.80 -52.01
N SER A 51 32.12 34.25 -51.42
CA SER A 51 33.49 34.56 -51.82
C SER A 51 34.31 33.27 -51.79
N GLY A 52 34.76 32.85 -52.96
CA GLY A 52 35.78 31.82 -53.12
C GLY A 52 35.25 30.40 -53.25
N ARG A 53 34.86 30.01 -54.47
CA ARG A 53 35.15 28.66 -54.97
C ARG A 53 35.58 28.71 -56.43
N THR A 54 36.83 28.32 -56.63
CA THR A 54 37.45 27.88 -57.88
C THR A 54 36.55 26.90 -58.63
N LEU A 55 36.23 27.21 -59.88
CA LEU A 55 35.55 26.31 -60.79
C LEU A 55 36.59 25.42 -61.50
N GLU A 56 36.45 24.12 -61.28
CA GLU A 56 37.19 23.08 -62.00
C GLU A 56 36.80 23.04 -63.48
N ARG A 57 37.80 22.68 -64.28
CA ARG A 57 37.81 22.58 -65.74
C ARG A 57 37.06 21.32 -66.19
N GLY A 58 36.15 21.46 -67.15
CA GLY A 58 35.45 20.35 -67.83
C GLY A 58 34.98 20.77 -69.22
N PRO A 59 34.70 19.83 -70.14
CA PRO A 59 35.48 19.71 -71.37
C PRO A 59 34.67 20.03 -72.63
N TRP A 60 34.64 21.30 -73.04
CA TRP A 60 34.23 21.69 -74.40
C TRP A 60 35.10 22.87 -74.85
N ASP A 61 36.33 22.55 -75.27
CA ASP A 61 37.19 23.46 -76.00
C ASP A 61 36.68 23.53 -77.44
N ILE A 62 36.06 24.65 -77.78
CA ILE A 62 35.71 25.00 -79.16
C ILE A 62 36.45 26.29 -79.51
N SER A 63 37.78 26.20 -79.52
CA SER A 63 38.64 27.15 -80.21
C SER A 63 38.60 26.87 -81.72
N ALA A 64 37.57 27.38 -82.41
CA ALA A 64 37.59 27.82 -83.82
C ALA A 64 36.17 27.91 -84.40
N VAL A 65 35.45 29.00 -84.11
CA VAL A 65 34.49 29.55 -85.07
C VAL A 65 34.66 31.07 -85.03
N GLU A 66 35.25 31.63 -86.09
CA GLU A 66 35.29 33.08 -86.31
C GLU A 66 33.85 33.59 -86.46
N GLN A 67 33.44 34.52 -85.59
CA GLN A 67 32.26 35.35 -85.81
C GLN A 67 32.68 36.73 -86.34
N PRO A 68 31.96 37.30 -87.32
CA PRO A 68 32.18 38.67 -87.77
C PRO A 68 31.77 39.67 -86.68
N THR A 69 32.54 40.75 -86.61
CA THR A 69 32.43 41.87 -85.67
C THR A 69 31.06 42.54 -85.69
N LEU A 70 30.41 42.63 -84.53
CA LEU A 70 29.36 43.61 -84.24
C LEU A 70 29.84 44.50 -83.09
N ASP A 71 29.99 45.78 -83.40
CA ASP A 71 30.42 46.86 -82.51
C ASP A 71 29.32 47.17 -81.48
N TYR A 72 29.57 46.83 -80.22
CA TYR A 72 28.73 47.21 -79.07
C TYR A 72 29.34 48.38 -78.27
N SER A 73 29.99 49.33 -78.94
CA SER A 73 30.32 50.63 -78.36
C SER A 73 29.05 51.47 -78.16
N ARG A 74 28.20 51.09 -77.20
CA ARG A 74 27.20 51.89 -76.45
C ARG A 74 26.18 50.98 -75.78
N MET A 75 26.49 50.51 -74.57
CA MET A 75 25.49 50.30 -73.50
C MET A 75 26.24 50.02 -72.19
N SER A 76 26.68 51.10 -71.55
CA SER A 76 27.12 51.05 -70.16
C SER A 76 25.89 50.71 -69.31
N LEU A 77 25.91 49.53 -68.71
CA LEU A 77 25.02 49.13 -67.63
C LEU A 77 25.34 49.98 -66.39
N GLU A 78 24.49 50.94 -66.05
CA GLU A 78 24.38 51.42 -64.67
C GLU A 78 23.30 50.58 -63.98
N PRO A 79 23.60 49.90 -62.85
CA PRO A 79 22.55 49.28 -62.05
C PRO A 79 21.61 50.38 -61.53
N PRO A 80 20.28 50.15 -61.45
CA PRO A 80 19.38 51.17 -60.96
C PRO A 80 19.78 51.56 -59.54
N LEU A 81 20.05 52.85 -59.35
CA LEU A 81 20.25 53.48 -58.04
C LEU A 81 19.06 53.17 -57.14
N VAL A 82 19.18 52.13 -56.33
CA VAL A 82 18.33 51.91 -55.16
C VAL A 82 18.57 53.11 -54.26
N SER A 83 17.59 54.01 -54.18
CA SER A 83 17.71 55.23 -53.38
C SER A 83 18.08 54.88 -51.94
N ASP A 84 18.99 55.65 -51.35
CA ASP A 84 19.42 55.45 -49.96
C ASP A 84 18.23 55.47 -48.99
N ASP A 85 17.16 56.20 -49.32
CA ASP A 85 15.87 56.20 -48.62
C ASP A 85 15.18 54.82 -48.56
N MET A 86 15.32 54.00 -49.61
CA MET A 86 14.72 52.66 -49.67
C MET A 86 15.53 51.65 -48.85
N LYS A 87 16.87 51.74 -48.87
CA LYS A 87 17.76 50.97 -47.96
C LYS A 87 17.58 51.38 -46.49
N MET A 88 17.46 52.68 -46.21
CA MET A 88 17.22 53.19 -44.84
C MET A 88 15.89 52.69 -44.29
N LYS A 89 14.83 52.66 -45.11
CA LYS A 89 13.51 52.14 -44.71
C LYS A 89 13.55 50.64 -44.45
N ASP A 90 14.29 49.88 -45.26
CA ASP A 90 14.41 48.42 -45.11
C ASP A 90 15.26 48.03 -43.88
N GLU A 91 16.32 48.79 -43.60
CA GLU A 91 17.10 48.64 -42.34
C GLU A 91 16.29 49.03 -41.09
N GLN A 92 15.48 50.09 -41.18
CA GLN A 92 14.61 50.49 -40.08
C GLN A 92 13.47 49.48 -39.86
N PHE A 93 12.90 48.93 -40.94
CA PHE A 93 11.87 47.90 -40.89
C PHE A 93 12.40 46.59 -40.30
N THR A 94 13.54 46.10 -40.76
CA THR A 94 14.19 44.90 -40.19
C THR A 94 14.62 45.09 -38.73
N LYS A 95 15.07 46.29 -38.32
CA LYS A 95 15.31 46.62 -36.90
C LYS A 95 14.03 46.61 -36.08
N MET A 96 12.92 47.14 -36.61
CA MET A 96 11.61 47.11 -35.94
C MET A 96 11.08 45.68 -35.79
N ILE A 97 11.19 44.85 -36.83
CA ILE A 97 10.82 43.43 -36.79
C ILE A 97 11.69 42.69 -35.78
N ARG A 98 13.02 42.79 -35.84
CA ARG A 98 13.90 42.13 -34.85
C ARG A 98 13.57 42.56 -33.42
N LYS A 99 13.22 43.83 -33.20
CA LYS A 99 12.83 44.35 -31.87
C LYS A 99 11.42 43.88 -31.45
N ALA A 100 10.51 43.67 -32.38
CA ALA A 100 9.17 43.13 -32.14
C ALA A 100 9.23 41.61 -31.87
N VAL A 101 9.90 40.86 -32.73
CA VAL A 101 10.13 39.40 -32.59
C VAL A 101 10.87 39.09 -31.29
N ARG A 102 11.96 39.80 -30.96
CA ARG A 102 12.65 39.60 -29.67
C ARG A 102 11.79 39.95 -28.45
N ARG A 103 10.78 40.81 -28.59
CA ARG A 103 9.82 41.11 -27.51
C ARG A 103 8.75 40.03 -27.40
N ALA A 104 8.24 39.53 -28.53
CA ALA A 104 7.31 38.41 -28.58
C ALA A 104 7.95 37.11 -28.04
N LEU A 105 9.15 36.77 -28.50
CA LEU A 105 9.92 35.61 -28.02
C LEU A 105 10.24 35.71 -26.52
N ARG A 106 10.62 36.89 -26.00
CA ARG A 106 10.85 37.06 -24.55
C ARG A 106 9.57 36.88 -23.73
N ARG A 107 8.42 37.33 -24.23
CA ARG A 107 7.12 37.11 -23.57
C ARG A 107 6.70 35.64 -23.63
N ALA A 108 6.85 34.98 -24.78
CA ALA A 108 6.57 33.56 -24.93
C ALA A 108 7.49 32.69 -24.05
N ALA A 109 8.79 33.01 -23.99
CA ALA A 109 9.74 32.35 -23.10
C ALA A 109 9.40 32.57 -21.62
N LEU A 110 9.01 33.80 -21.22
CA LEU A 110 8.58 34.08 -19.85
C LEU A 110 7.33 33.28 -19.48
N ILE A 111 6.32 33.27 -20.34
CA ILE A 111 5.09 32.49 -20.14
C ILE A 111 5.40 30.99 -20.09
N GLY A 112 6.22 30.49 -21.01
CA GLY A 112 6.66 29.10 -21.03
C GLY A 112 7.39 28.70 -19.74
N SER A 113 8.29 29.54 -19.24
CA SER A 113 8.97 29.31 -17.95
C SER A 113 8.01 29.32 -16.76
N ILE A 114 7.03 30.22 -16.75
CA ILE A 114 5.99 30.26 -15.71
C ILE A 114 5.16 28.97 -15.74
N VAL A 115 4.71 28.54 -16.92
CA VAL A 115 3.94 27.31 -17.09
C VAL A 115 4.75 26.08 -16.67
N ALA A 116 6.01 25.98 -17.09
CA ALA A 116 6.90 24.91 -16.66
C ALA A 116 7.09 24.89 -15.14
N GLY A 117 7.26 26.07 -14.52
CA GLY A 117 7.34 26.20 -13.06
C GLY A 117 6.07 25.71 -12.35
N ILE A 118 4.90 26.08 -12.87
CA ILE A 118 3.60 25.59 -12.36
C ILE A 118 3.50 24.08 -12.49
N VAL A 119 3.88 23.51 -13.63
CA VAL A 119 3.84 22.04 -13.85
C VAL A 119 4.77 21.32 -12.87
N VAL A 120 6.00 21.82 -12.67
CA VAL A 120 6.93 21.25 -11.68
C VAL A 120 6.33 21.31 -10.28
N LEU A 121 5.75 22.44 -9.87
CA LEU A 121 5.10 22.57 -8.56
C LEU A 121 3.93 21.59 -8.40
N LEU A 122 3.10 21.43 -9.43
CA LEU A 122 2.00 20.46 -9.43
C LEU A 122 2.53 19.03 -9.25
N ILE A 123 3.58 18.65 -9.97
CA ILE A 123 4.21 17.32 -9.88
C ILE A 123 4.84 17.09 -8.51
N THR A 124 5.42 18.11 -7.87
CA THR A 124 6.11 17.95 -6.58
C THR A 124 5.19 18.06 -5.37
N LEU A 125 4.09 18.82 -5.44
CA LEU A 125 3.25 19.13 -4.28
C LEU A 125 1.86 18.50 -4.32
N VAL A 126 1.25 18.42 -5.50
CA VAL A 126 -0.16 17.99 -5.65
C VAL A 126 -0.23 16.53 -6.09
N LEU A 127 0.50 16.18 -7.15
CA LEU A 127 0.47 14.85 -7.74
C LEU A 127 0.82 13.73 -6.73
N PRO A 128 1.79 13.87 -5.81
CA PRO A 128 2.08 12.82 -4.83
C PRO A 128 0.87 12.50 -3.96
N LYS A 129 0.15 13.54 -3.50
CA LYS A 129 -1.06 13.40 -2.65
C LYS A 129 -2.24 12.79 -3.41
N VAL A 130 -2.39 13.13 -4.69
CA VAL A 130 -3.40 12.53 -5.56
C VAL A 130 -3.10 11.04 -5.77
N VAL A 131 -1.82 10.72 -5.97
CA VAL A 131 -1.39 9.32 -6.14
C VAL A 131 -1.63 8.51 -4.87
N ASP A 132 -1.40 9.09 -3.69
CA ASP A 132 -1.67 8.45 -2.39
C ASP A 132 -3.12 7.95 -2.29
N CYS A 133 -4.11 8.65 -2.86
CA CYS A 133 -5.51 8.25 -2.82
C CYS A 133 -5.83 6.93 -3.56
N PHE A 134 -4.96 6.48 -4.46
CA PHE A 134 -5.13 5.18 -5.15
C PHE A 134 -4.57 4.00 -4.37
N TYR A 135 -3.84 4.26 -3.28
CA TYR A 135 -3.21 3.24 -2.47
C TYR A 135 -3.77 3.24 -1.05
N TYR A 136 -3.52 2.14 -0.34
CA TYR A 136 -3.81 2.06 1.08
C TYR A 136 -3.06 3.16 1.84
N ASN A 137 -3.78 3.96 2.62
CA ASN A 137 -3.22 5.00 3.46
C ASN A 137 -3.09 4.49 4.90
N PRO A 138 -1.91 3.98 5.33
CA PRO A 138 -1.71 3.48 6.69
C PRO A 138 -1.93 4.56 7.75
N GLY A 139 -1.69 5.83 7.41
CA GLY A 139 -1.80 6.98 8.30
C GLY A 139 -3.16 7.67 8.29
N GLU A 140 -4.19 7.09 7.67
CA GLU A 140 -5.57 7.62 7.79
C GLU A 140 -5.96 7.60 9.28
N VAL A 141 -6.21 8.78 9.87
CA VAL A 141 -6.70 8.88 11.25
C VAL A 141 -8.12 8.34 11.30
N ILE A 142 -8.31 7.27 12.07
CA ILE A 142 -9.60 6.63 12.33
C ILE A 142 -10.23 7.25 13.56
N GLN A 143 -9.43 7.39 14.62
CA GLN A 143 -9.86 8.05 15.83
C GLN A 143 -8.75 8.98 16.32
N PRO A 144 -9.07 10.27 16.57
CA PRO A 144 -8.09 11.21 17.06
C PRO A 144 -7.75 10.95 18.53
N MET A 145 -6.56 11.37 18.93
CA MET A 145 -6.01 11.21 20.29
C MET A 145 -6.93 11.74 21.40
N ASP A 146 -7.69 12.81 21.17
CA ASP A 146 -8.58 13.42 22.16
C ASP A 146 -9.83 12.59 22.47
N GLU A 147 -10.16 11.62 21.61
CA GLU A 147 -11.23 10.64 21.80
C GLU A 147 -10.72 9.31 22.39
N LEU A 148 -9.44 9.22 22.74
CA LEU A 148 -8.78 8.01 23.26
C LEU A 148 -8.28 8.23 24.70
N PRO A 149 -7.99 7.16 25.45
CA PRO A 149 -7.38 7.27 26.78
C PRO A 149 -6.13 8.15 26.80
N ALA A 150 -5.96 8.90 27.89
CA ALA A 150 -4.84 9.82 28.03
C ALA A 150 -3.49 9.09 27.91
N GLY A 151 -2.66 9.53 26.96
CA GLY A 151 -1.36 8.92 26.65
C GLY A 151 -1.36 8.09 25.36
N SER A 152 -2.52 7.80 24.78
CA SER A 152 -2.65 7.20 23.45
C SER A 152 -2.36 8.22 22.35
N GLY A 153 -1.68 7.84 21.27
CA GLY A 153 -1.61 8.65 20.06
C GLY A 153 -2.88 8.53 19.21
N ASP A 154 -2.92 9.21 18.05
CA ASP A 154 -3.99 9.00 17.07
C ASP A 154 -4.03 7.51 16.65
N LEU A 155 -5.24 6.91 16.64
CA LEU A 155 -5.44 5.60 16.06
C LEU A 155 -5.53 5.75 14.54
N ASN A 156 -4.47 5.38 13.84
CA ASN A 156 -4.48 5.32 12.38
C ASN A 156 -4.94 3.96 11.84
N ARG A 157 -5.26 3.92 10.56
CA ARG A 157 -5.76 2.74 9.84
C ARG A 157 -4.88 1.51 10.07
N MET A 158 -3.56 1.65 9.93
CA MET A 158 -2.66 0.52 10.08
C MET A 158 -2.52 0.09 11.54
N GLY A 159 -2.57 1.03 12.49
CA GLY A 159 -2.67 0.73 13.92
C GLY A 159 -3.86 -0.18 14.22
N LEU A 160 -5.05 0.18 13.74
CA LEU A 160 -6.25 -0.64 13.89
C LEU A 160 -6.11 -2.01 13.20
N ASP A 161 -5.65 -2.04 11.95
CA ASP A 161 -5.53 -3.28 11.18
C ASP A 161 -4.57 -4.28 11.84
N VAL A 162 -3.39 -3.81 12.23
CA VAL A 162 -2.35 -4.61 12.90
C VAL A 162 -2.82 -5.05 14.28
N ARG A 163 -3.61 -4.23 14.97
CA ARG A 163 -4.20 -4.57 16.25
C ARG A 163 -5.15 -5.75 16.17
N ILE A 164 -6.16 -5.66 15.30
CA ILE A 164 -7.11 -6.75 15.07
C ILE A 164 -6.39 -8.02 14.59
N PHE A 165 -5.38 -7.87 13.72
CA PHE A 165 -4.53 -8.99 13.31
C PHE A 165 -3.79 -9.65 14.48
N SER A 166 -3.11 -8.85 15.30
CA SER A 166 -2.28 -9.37 16.38
C SER A 166 -3.10 -10.04 17.48
N GLU A 167 -4.26 -9.47 17.81
CA GLU A 167 -5.21 -10.09 18.72
C GLU A 167 -5.77 -11.39 18.16
N LEU A 168 -6.19 -11.39 16.90
CA LEU A 168 -6.81 -12.57 16.31
C LEU A 168 -5.81 -13.73 16.13
N MET A 169 -4.54 -13.44 15.80
CA MET A 169 -3.62 -14.45 15.26
C MET A 169 -2.25 -14.52 15.95
N SER A 170 -1.86 -13.55 16.78
CA SER A 170 -0.50 -13.42 17.33
C SER A 170 -0.50 -12.98 18.80
N PRO A 171 -1.08 -13.79 19.71
CA PRO A 171 -1.37 -13.36 21.09
C PRO A 171 -0.13 -13.09 21.96
N ALA A 172 1.02 -13.65 21.63
CA ALA A 172 2.27 -13.40 22.36
C ALA A 172 2.96 -12.09 21.94
N SER A 173 2.44 -11.38 20.92
CA SER A 173 3.01 -10.13 20.44
C SER A 173 1.90 -9.17 19.98
N PRO A 174 1.03 -8.70 20.90
CA PRO A 174 0.01 -7.72 20.59
C PRO A 174 0.66 -6.40 20.16
N ARG A 175 -0.01 -5.74 19.24
CA ARG A 175 0.37 -4.49 18.58
C ARG A 175 -0.87 -3.59 18.61
N ASP A 176 -0.77 -2.33 18.99
CA ASP A 176 -1.96 -1.45 19.08
C ASP A 176 -1.78 -0.10 18.38
N HIS A 177 -0.56 0.25 17.99
CA HIS A 177 -0.24 1.48 17.29
C HIS A 177 0.83 1.27 16.23
N VAL A 178 0.85 2.17 15.24
CA VAL A 178 1.84 2.21 14.17
C VAL A 178 2.23 3.66 13.93
N SER A 179 3.52 3.97 13.95
CA SER A 179 4.01 5.27 13.49
C SER A 179 4.11 5.27 11.98
N VAL A 180 3.58 6.31 11.31
CA VAL A 180 3.52 6.39 9.86
C VAL A 180 4.12 7.71 9.38
N ILE A 181 5.07 7.63 8.46
CA ILE A 181 5.66 8.79 7.79
C ILE A 181 5.37 8.69 6.29
N SER A 182 4.53 9.60 5.76
CA SER A 182 4.26 9.66 4.32
C SER A 182 5.48 10.18 3.55
N ARG A 183 5.85 9.46 2.49
CA ARG A 183 6.84 9.86 1.48
C ARG A 183 6.18 10.30 0.17
N GLY A 184 4.84 10.26 0.11
CA GLY A 184 4.04 10.49 -1.09
C GLY A 184 4.15 9.37 -2.14
N TRP A 185 3.33 9.47 -3.19
CA TRP A 185 3.28 8.50 -4.30
C TRP A 185 2.89 7.07 -3.88
N GLY A 186 2.11 6.94 -2.82
CA GLY A 186 1.72 5.68 -2.18
C GLY A 186 2.85 5.05 -1.38
N ASN A 187 3.87 5.81 -0.98
CA ASN A 187 4.99 5.32 -0.19
C ASN A 187 4.94 5.84 1.25
N TYR A 188 5.16 4.95 2.20
CA TYR A 188 5.14 5.23 3.63
C TYR A 188 6.27 4.48 4.32
N ASP A 189 6.96 5.13 5.24
CA ASP A 189 7.78 4.42 6.22
C ASP A 189 6.91 4.17 7.46
N VAL A 190 7.00 2.96 8.03
CA VAL A 190 6.18 2.54 9.17
C VAL A 190 7.05 1.97 10.28
N VAL A 191 6.65 2.20 11.53
CA VAL A 191 7.23 1.56 12.71
C VAL A 191 6.07 0.95 13.51
N ILE A 192 6.15 -0.35 13.75
CA ILE A 192 5.15 -1.17 14.44
C ILE A 192 5.74 -1.58 15.79
N PRO A 193 5.56 -0.75 16.83
CA PRO A 193 6.09 -1.03 18.16
C PRO A 193 5.40 -2.21 18.84
N GLN A 194 6.08 -2.85 19.78
CA GLN A 194 5.48 -3.91 20.59
C GLN A 194 4.82 -3.28 21.81
N VAL A 195 3.55 -3.59 22.07
CA VAL A 195 2.82 -2.98 23.21
C VAL A 195 3.32 -3.54 24.52
N ILE A 196 3.56 -4.85 24.52
CA ILE A 196 3.99 -5.56 25.73
C ILE A 196 5.16 -6.46 25.36
N GLY A 197 6.32 -6.14 25.94
CA GLY A 197 7.49 -6.99 25.92
C GLY A 197 7.26 -8.16 26.87
N PHE A 198 6.67 -9.23 26.35
CA PHE A 198 6.40 -10.43 27.10
C PHE A 198 7.62 -11.33 27.29
N ASN A 199 8.73 -10.89 26.69
CA ASN A 199 9.97 -11.60 26.49
C ASN A 199 11.05 -11.04 27.41
N SER A 200 11.88 -11.92 27.96
CA SER A 200 13.10 -11.57 28.71
C SER A 200 14.10 -10.75 27.89
N THR A 201 13.87 -10.62 26.58
CA THR A 201 14.70 -9.91 25.60
C THR A 201 14.26 -8.48 25.28
N GLY A 202 13.14 -7.99 25.84
CA GLY A 202 12.68 -6.60 25.70
C GLY A 202 11.61 -6.37 24.62
N TYR A 203 11.36 -5.09 24.30
CA TYR A 203 10.41 -4.65 23.28
C TYR A 203 11.05 -4.71 21.89
N HIS A 204 10.40 -5.40 20.95
CA HIS A 204 10.89 -5.53 19.58
C HIS A 204 10.00 -4.75 18.60
N ASP A 205 10.43 -3.53 18.30
CA ASP A 205 9.79 -2.66 17.33
C ASP A 205 10.13 -3.10 15.90
N VAL A 206 9.12 -3.24 15.07
CA VAL A 206 9.30 -3.68 13.68
C VAL A 206 9.17 -2.49 12.75
N SER A 207 10.28 -2.12 12.12
CA SER A 207 10.29 -1.06 11.10
C SER A 207 10.11 -1.64 9.71
N GLY A 208 9.49 -0.87 8.83
CA GLY A 208 9.30 -1.27 7.44
C GLY A 208 8.93 -0.12 6.53
N ARG A 209 8.69 -0.48 5.26
CA ARG A 209 8.23 0.43 4.21
C ARG A 209 7.05 -0.16 3.48
N ILE A 210 6.03 0.65 3.26
CA ILE A 210 4.95 0.36 2.32
C ILE A 210 5.25 1.10 1.02
N SER A 211 5.37 0.37 -0.07
CA SER A 211 5.51 0.94 -1.41
C SER A 211 4.34 0.49 -2.26
N ARG A 212 3.40 1.40 -2.51
CA ARG A 212 2.22 1.18 -3.37
C ARG A 212 1.42 -0.08 -3.00
N GLY A 213 1.18 -0.24 -1.70
CA GLY A 213 0.44 -1.39 -1.15
C GLY A 213 1.25 -2.68 -1.02
N THR A 214 2.58 -2.63 -1.16
CA THR A 214 3.48 -3.74 -0.82
C THR A 214 4.24 -3.39 0.46
N LEU A 215 4.12 -4.21 1.51
CA LEU A 215 4.84 -4.04 2.77
C LEU A 215 6.19 -4.78 2.71
N THR A 216 7.25 -4.12 3.13
CA THR A 216 8.58 -4.70 3.33
C THR A 216 9.02 -4.39 4.75
N LEU A 217 9.05 -5.41 5.60
CA LEU A 217 9.56 -5.31 6.98
C LEU A 217 11.06 -5.58 6.98
N TYR A 218 11.81 -4.85 7.81
CA TYR A 218 13.25 -5.05 7.94
C TYR A 218 13.59 -6.22 8.86
N ASP A 219 12.70 -6.56 9.79
CA ASP A 219 12.76 -7.77 10.60
C ASP A 219 11.40 -8.48 10.56
N THR A 220 11.34 -9.62 9.88
CA THR A 220 10.10 -10.38 9.69
C THR A 220 9.77 -11.29 10.86
N ASN A 221 10.74 -11.60 11.73
CA ASN A 221 10.57 -12.64 12.75
C ASN A 221 9.52 -12.26 13.81
N TYR A 222 9.38 -10.96 14.09
CA TYR A 222 8.50 -10.42 15.13
C TYR A 222 7.06 -10.13 14.68
N MET A 223 6.74 -10.38 13.40
CA MET A 223 5.38 -10.32 12.85
C MET A 223 4.92 -11.67 12.28
N ASN A 224 5.76 -12.72 12.38
CA ASN A 224 5.38 -14.05 11.94
C ASN A 224 4.26 -14.61 12.82
N ARG A 225 3.22 -15.13 12.18
CA ARG A 225 2.13 -15.83 12.87
C ARG A 225 2.68 -17.13 13.46
N PRO A 226 2.50 -17.39 14.77
CA PRO A 226 2.81 -18.71 15.32
C PRO A 226 1.88 -19.75 14.71
N ASP A 227 2.43 -20.91 14.33
CA ASP A 227 1.62 -22.08 14.01
C ASP A 227 0.70 -22.46 15.19
N ASN A 228 -0.35 -23.24 14.92
CA ASN A 228 -1.22 -23.69 15.99
C ASN A 228 -0.49 -24.68 16.90
N VAL A 229 -0.18 -24.25 18.12
CA VAL A 229 0.59 -25.03 19.10
C VAL A 229 -0.29 -25.87 20.03
N PHE A 230 -1.61 -25.89 19.85
CA PHE A 230 -2.55 -26.57 20.74
C PHE A 230 -2.84 -28.02 20.35
N GLY A 231 -3.19 -28.84 21.34
CA GLY A 231 -3.32 -30.30 21.19
C GLY A 231 -4.55 -30.83 20.46
N TRP A 232 -5.40 -29.94 19.96
CA TRP A 232 -6.58 -30.29 19.17
C TRP A 232 -6.29 -30.48 17.68
N THR A 233 -5.09 -30.15 17.22
CA THR A 233 -4.68 -30.40 15.83
C THR A 233 -4.57 -31.90 15.56
N SER A 234 -5.03 -32.31 14.38
CA SER A 234 -5.08 -33.70 13.90
C SER A 234 -5.94 -34.65 14.73
N ARG A 235 -6.99 -34.16 15.41
CA ARG A 235 -7.92 -34.98 16.19
C ARG A 235 -9.11 -35.47 15.37
N GLU A 236 -9.65 -36.65 15.67
CA GLU A 236 -10.76 -37.25 14.92
C GLU A 236 -12.14 -36.77 15.39
N SER A 237 -12.24 -36.21 16.60
CA SER A 237 -13.48 -35.72 17.17
C SER A 237 -13.25 -34.48 18.04
N ILE A 238 -14.23 -33.58 18.05
CA ILE A 238 -14.29 -32.41 18.94
C ILE A 238 -15.20 -32.62 20.17
N ASP A 239 -15.98 -33.71 20.22
CA ASP A 239 -17.03 -33.92 21.22
C ASP A 239 -16.56 -34.72 22.45
N ILE A 240 -15.45 -35.44 22.32
CA ILE A 240 -14.83 -36.24 23.38
C ILE A 240 -13.49 -35.65 23.80
N SER A 241 -13.06 -35.92 25.03
CA SER A 241 -11.84 -35.30 25.55
C SER A 241 -10.58 -35.82 24.87
N LEU A 242 -9.50 -35.05 24.91
CA LEU A 242 -8.21 -35.47 24.36
C LEU A 242 -7.71 -36.75 25.05
N ARG A 243 -7.83 -36.85 26.37
CA ARG A 243 -7.49 -38.09 27.12
C ARG A 243 -8.33 -39.28 26.70
N GLU A 244 -9.64 -39.10 26.50
CA GLU A 244 -10.52 -40.18 26.02
C GLU A 244 -10.15 -40.63 24.60
N GLN A 245 -9.76 -39.69 23.74
CA GLN A 245 -9.25 -39.99 22.40
C GLN A 245 -7.94 -40.78 22.48
N ASP A 246 -7.00 -40.37 23.32
CA ASP A 246 -5.73 -41.09 23.53
C ASP A 246 -5.98 -42.52 24.05
N GLU A 247 -6.94 -42.71 24.97
CA GLU A 247 -7.31 -44.05 25.43
C GLU A 247 -7.92 -44.93 24.33
N GLN A 248 -8.75 -44.35 23.47
CA GLN A 248 -9.37 -45.06 22.34
C GLN A 248 -8.32 -45.46 21.31
N GLU A 249 -7.46 -44.51 20.92
CA GLU A 249 -6.37 -44.74 19.98
C GLU A 249 -5.36 -45.77 20.53
N LYS A 250 -5.02 -45.72 21.81
CA LYS A 250 -4.16 -46.71 22.46
C LYS A 250 -4.71 -48.13 22.37
N LYS A 251 -6.04 -48.29 22.49
CA LYS A 251 -6.72 -49.59 22.31
C LYS A 251 -6.69 -50.07 20.86
N VAL A 252 -6.73 -49.17 19.90
CA VAL A 252 -6.77 -49.49 18.46
C VAL A 252 -5.36 -49.77 17.91
N TYR A 253 -4.38 -48.94 18.25
CA TYR A 253 -3.05 -48.94 17.64
C TYR A 253 -1.95 -49.51 18.55
N GLY A 254 -2.20 -49.69 19.85
CA GLY A 254 -1.25 -50.26 20.80
C GLY A 254 -0.04 -49.36 21.16
N GLN A 255 -0.03 -48.12 20.67
CA GLN A 255 0.97 -47.09 21.02
C GLN A 255 0.36 -46.09 21.99
N ASP A 256 1.21 -45.45 22.82
CA ASP A 256 0.76 -44.35 23.67
C ASP A 256 0.62 -43.06 22.83
N PRO A 257 -0.60 -42.55 22.60
CA PRO A 257 -0.79 -41.38 21.73
C PRO A 257 -0.41 -40.08 22.43
N GLY A 258 -0.22 -40.10 23.75
CA GLY A 258 0.27 -38.95 24.53
C GLY A 258 1.69 -38.50 24.15
N ASP A 259 2.40 -39.29 23.35
CA ASP A 259 3.72 -38.99 22.77
C ASP A 259 3.63 -38.45 21.32
N ARG A 260 2.42 -38.13 20.81
CA ARG A 260 2.33 -37.44 19.52
C ARG A 260 2.81 -36.01 19.69
N PRO A 261 3.89 -35.59 19.01
CA PRO A 261 4.30 -34.20 19.03
C PRO A 261 3.15 -33.35 18.48
N LEU A 262 2.81 -32.28 19.20
CA LEU A 262 1.99 -31.21 18.64
C LEU A 262 2.69 -30.60 17.42
N HIS A 263 2.02 -29.71 16.69
CA HIS A 263 2.63 -29.03 15.54
C HIS A 263 3.93 -28.27 15.91
N ALA A 264 4.15 -28.00 17.21
CA ALA A 264 5.38 -27.43 17.77
C ALA A 264 6.41 -28.44 18.31
N GLY A 265 6.22 -29.75 18.10
CA GLY A 265 7.14 -30.78 18.59
C GLY A 265 7.05 -31.09 20.08
N PHE A 266 6.05 -30.56 20.79
CA PHE A 266 5.88 -30.70 22.24
C PHE A 266 4.76 -31.69 22.58
N ASP A 267 4.88 -32.44 23.67
CA ASP A 267 3.91 -33.46 24.08
C ASP A 267 3.77 -33.56 25.62
N VAL A 268 2.87 -34.43 26.08
CA VAL A 268 2.58 -34.61 27.51
C VAL A 268 3.77 -35.19 28.27
N SER A 269 4.57 -36.04 27.63
CA SER A 269 5.77 -36.65 28.20
C SER A 269 6.88 -35.61 28.43
N ALA A 270 7.09 -34.71 27.46
CA ALA A 270 8.04 -33.62 27.52
C ALA A 270 7.64 -32.52 28.51
N GLN A 271 6.33 -32.32 28.75
CA GLN A 271 5.82 -31.30 29.67
C GLN A 271 6.42 -31.41 31.05
N LYS A 272 6.44 -32.61 31.64
CA LYS A 272 6.89 -32.79 33.03
C LYS A 272 8.35 -32.37 33.22
N GLN A 273 9.21 -32.75 32.27
CA GLN A 273 10.61 -32.35 32.29
C GLN A 273 10.74 -30.83 32.12
N THR A 274 10.08 -30.27 31.11
CA THR A 274 10.14 -28.85 30.79
C THR A 274 9.70 -27.98 31.96
N LEU A 275 8.54 -28.27 32.57
CA LEU A 275 8.05 -27.55 33.75
C LEU A 275 9.02 -27.66 34.93
N SER A 276 9.71 -28.80 35.10
CA SER A 276 10.69 -28.98 36.17
C SER A 276 11.98 -28.17 35.97
N GLU A 277 12.33 -27.87 34.72
CA GLU A 277 13.54 -27.14 34.32
C GLU A 277 13.35 -25.61 34.28
N LEU A 278 12.10 -25.11 34.31
CA LEU A 278 11.83 -23.67 34.35
C LEU A 278 12.54 -23.00 35.54
N ASP A 279 13.06 -21.80 35.32
CA ASP A 279 13.54 -20.90 36.37
C ASP A 279 12.34 -20.33 37.15
N SER A 280 12.37 -20.42 38.48
CA SER A 280 11.34 -19.91 39.38
C SER A 280 11.28 -18.39 39.49
N HIS A 281 12.28 -17.67 38.98
CA HIS A 281 12.36 -16.20 39.01
C HIS A 281 11.95 -15.54 37.69
N LYS A 282 11.56 -16.33 36.69
CA LYS A 282 11.08 -15.85 35.39
C LYS A 282 9.58 -16.07 35.23
N THR A 283 8.96 -15.21 34.43
CA THR A 283 7.61 -15.40 33.88
C THR A 283 7.73 -15.91 32.46
N TYR A 284 6.81 -16.79 32.06
CA TYR A 284 6.78 -17.39 30.73
C TYR A 284 5.46 -17.10 30.04
N VAL A 285 5.49 -17.02 28.71
CA VAL A 285 4.30 -17.22 27.88
C VAL A 285 3.99 -18.71 27.94
N ALA A 286 2.75 -19.08 28.24
CA ALA A 286 2.34 -20.48 28.23
C ALA A 286 1.05 -20.68 27.44
N TYR A 287 1.06 -21.71 26.59
CA TYR A 287 -0.10 -22.16 25.84
C TYR A 287 -0.73 -23.36 26.55
N ILE A 288 -1.98 -23.19 26.97
CA ILE A 288 -2.79 -24.19 27.66
C ILE A 288 -3.70 -24.85 26.63
N THR A 289 -3.60 -26.18 26.50
CA THR A 289 -4.60 -26.99 25.79
C THR A 289 -5.61 -27.51 26.81
N PHE A 290 -6.89 -27.24 26.60
CA PHE A 290 -7.95 -27.82 27.43
C PHE A 290 -8.26 -29.25 26.99
N ASP A 291 -8.53 -30.14 27.94
CA ASP A 291 -8.87 -31.54 27.66
C ASP A 291 -10.21 -31.69 26.96
N ARG A 292 -11.14 -30.77 27.22
CA ARG A 292 -12.39 -30.59 26.46
C ARG A 292 -12.49 -29.15 26.00
N MET A 293 -13.07 -28.91 24.83
CA MET A 293 -13.41 -27.55 24.42
C MET A 293 -14.41 -26.95 25.41
N LEU A 294 -14.06 -25.82 25.99
CA LEU A 294 -14.88 -25.14 26.99
C LEU A 294 -15.88 -24.21 26.31
N ARG A 295 -17.07 -24.11 26.89
CA ARG A 295 -17.97 -22.98 26.62
C ARG A 295 -17.46 -21.74 27.32
N TYR A 296 -17.76 -20.56 26.80
CA TYR A 296 -17.27 -19.29 27.33
C TYR A 296 -17.54 -19.13 28.85
N ASN A 297 -18.75 -19.44 29.31
CA ASN A 297 -19.07 -19.31 30.74
C ASN A 297 -18.27 -20.29 31.63
N ASP A 298 -17.96 -21.48 31.14
CA ASP A 298 -17.17 -22.46 31.90
C ASP A 298 -15.69 -22.08 31.90
N LEU A 299 -15.19 -21.55 30.78
CA LEU A 299 -13.88 -20.89 30.73
C LEU A 299 -13.78 -19.77 31.76
N ARG A 300 -14.79 -18.89 31.87
CA ARG A 300 -14.75 -17.81 32.88
C ARG A 300 -14.71 -18.34 34.30
N LYS A 301 -15.50 -19.36 34.63
CA LYS A 301 -15.47 -20.02 35.96
C LYS A 301 -14.10 -20.65 36.22
N TRP A 302 -13.49 -21.24 35.20
CA TRP A 302 -12.14 -21.76 35.28
C TRP A 302 -11.13 -20.63 35.51
N TRP A 303 -11.18 -19.56 34.74
CA TRP A 303 -10.28 -18.42 34.85
C TRP A 303 -10.39 -17.71 36.20
N SER A 304 -11.60 -17.50 36.72
CA SER A 304 -11.81 -16.83 38.01
C SER A 304 -11.24 -17.60 39.22
N ARG A 305 -10.90 -18.88 39.04
CA ARG A 305 -10.26 -19.71 40.08
C ARG A 305 -8.74 -19.65 40.02
N GLN A 306 -8.16 -19.10 38.96
CA GLN A 306 -6.71 -19.03 38.80
C GLN A 306 -6.14 -17.89 39.64
N ASN A 307 -5.04 -18.16 40.33
CA ASN A 307 -4.35 -17.20 41.17
C ASN A 307 -3.05 -16.75 40.49
N LEU A 308 -3.18 -15.94 39.44
CA LEU A 308 -2.08 -15.47 38.60
C LEU A 308 -1.72 -14.02 38.93
N ASN A 309 -0.44 -13.73 39.05
CA ASN A 309 0.05 -12.38 39.37
C ASN A 309 -0.10 -11.36 38.21
N ASN A 310 -0.12 -11.82 36.95
CA ASN A 310 -0.34 -11.00 35.74
C ASN A 310 -1.40 -11.68 34.85
N SER A 311 -2.59 -11.08 34.74
CA SER A 311 -3.78 -11.78 34.23
C SER A 311 -4.21 -11.34 32.83
N THR A 312 -3.39 -11.62 31.82
CA THR A 312 -3.85 -11.60 30.42
C THR A 312 -4.22 -13.00 29.99
N LEU A 313 -5.45 -13.14 29.48
CA LEU A 313 -5.98 -14.38 28.92
C LEU A 313 -6.35 -14.16 27.47
N TRP A 314 -5.64 -14.83 26.58
CA TRP A 314 -6.08 -15.01 25.20
C TRP A 314 -6.74 -16.38 25.03
N CYS A 315 -7.82 -16.44 24.27
CA CYS A 315 -8.65 -17.63 24.10
C CYS A 315 -8.58 -18.13 22.66
N ALA A 316 -8.13 -19.37 22.45
CA ALA A 316 -8.11 -20.02 21.15
C ALA A 316 -9.51 -20.59 20.83
N VAL A 317 -10.11 -20.13 19.74
CA VAL A 317 -11.52 -20.40 19.41
C VAL A 317 -11.62 -21.37 18.25
N ASP A 318 -12.44 -22.40 18.40
CA ASP A 318 -12.85 -23.25 17.29
C ASP A 318 -13.75 -22.45 16.34
N THR A 319 -13.27 -22.29 15.10
CA THR A 319 -14.00 -21.56 14.05
C THR A 319 -14.62 -22.47 13.00
N GLY A 320 -14.68 -23.78 13.28
CA GLY A 320 -15.24 -24.80 12.38
C GLY A 320 -14.24 -25.31 11.35
N ASP A 321 -12.94 -25.16 11.62
CA ASP A 321 -11.89 -25.52 10.68
C ASP A 321 -11.66 -27.03 10.61
N GLY A 322 -12.03 -27.59 9.46
CA GLY A 322 -11.95 -29.01 9.15
C GLY A 322 -12.89 -29.30 7.98
N ILE A 323 -12.75 -30.43 7.29
CA ILE A 323 -13.77 -30.83 6.32
C ILE A 323 -14.99 -31.26 7.12
N LEU A 324 -15.94 -30.36 7.28
CA LEU A 324 -17.21 -30.66 7.91
C LEU A 324 -18.07 -31.47 6.93
N ASN A 325 -18.76 -32.49 7.42
CA ASN A 325 -19.83 -33.15 6.68
C ASN A 325 -21.06 -32.23 6.60
N GLU A 326 -22.09 -32.65 5.87
CA GLU A 326 -23.35 -31.89 5.70
C GLU A 326 -24.08 -31.57 7.02
N LYS A 327 -23.67 -32.16 8.14
CA LYS A 327 -24.22 -31.94 9.49
C LYS A 327 -23.36 -31.04 10.37
N GLY A 328 -22.24 -30.52 9.85
CA GLY A 328 -21.31 -29.69 10.62
C GLY A 328 -20.39 -30.49 11.56
N GLU A 329 -20.30 -31.80 11.38
CA GLU A 329 -19.38 -32.67 12.13
C GLU A 329 -18.10 -32.87 11.32
N ILE A 330 -16.96 -33.11 11.96
CA ILE A 330 -15.73 -33.48 11.23
C ILE A 330 -16.02 -34.74 10.40
N ALA A 331 -15.82 -34.66 9.08
CA ALA A 331 -16.01 -35.78 8.19
C ALA A 331 -15.07 -36.91 8.58
N LYS A 332 -15.64 -38.07 8.92
CA LYS A 332 -14.86 -39.29 9.25
C LYS A 332 -13.80 -39.55 8.18
N GLY A 333 -12.53 -39.62 8.61
CA GLY A 333 -11.37 -39.81 7.74
C GLY A 333 -10.57 -38.55 7.44
N TYR A 334 -11.05 -37.37 7.87
CA TYR A 334 -10.30 -36.12 7.83
C TYR A 334 -10.01 -35.63 9.25
N ALA A 335 -8.78 -35.19 9.49
CA ALA A 335 -8.37 -34.74 10.80
C ALA A 335 -8.82 -33.29 11.05
N TYR A 336 -9.14 -32.96 12.29
CA TYR A 336 -9.44 -31.59 12.72
C TYR A 336 -8.18 -30.72 12.65
N TRP A 337 -8.24 -29.57 11.97
CA TRP A 337 -7.09 -28.68 11.80
C TRP A 337 -7.51 -27.25 12.15
N PRO A 338 -7.66 -26.94 13.45
CA PRO A 338 -8.04 -25.61 13.89
C PRO A 338 -7.00 -24.60 13.44
N GLU A 339 -7.45 -23.46 12.92
CA GLU A 339 -6.56 -22.33 12.80
C GLU A 339 -6.34 -21.66 14.15
N ASN A 340 -5.17 -21.03 14.30
CA ASN A 340 -4.80 -20.28 15.49
C ASN A 340 -5.49 -18.91 15.48
N LEU A 341 -6.81 -18.92 15.75
CA LEU A 341 -7.67 -17.74 15.82
C LEU A 341 -8.25 -17.58 17.22
N GLY A 342 -8.34 -16.35 17.71
CA GLY A 342 -8.83 -16.10 19.07
C GLY A 342 -9.04 -14.64 19.42
N PHE A 343 -9.17 -14.36 20.71
CA PHE A 343 -9.41 -13.02 21.25
C PHE A 343 -8.86 -12.88 22.67
N PHE A 344 -8.56 -11.66 23.10
CA PHE A 344 -8.26 -11.38 24.50
C PHE A 344 -9.55 -11.16 25.30
N MET A 345 -9.63 -11.72 26.50
CA MET A 345 -10.81 -11.54 27.36
C MET A 345 -10.86 -10.17 28.04
N GLU A 346 -9.84 -9.34 27.83
CA GLU A 346 -9.72 -8.01 28.41
C GLU A 346 -10.64 -7.04 27.69
N SER A 347 -11.52 -6.39 28.45
CA SER A 347 -12.39 -5.35 27.94
C SER A 347 -11.65 -4.02 27.91
N GLU A 348 -11.76 -3.29 26.81
CA GLU A 348 -11.29 -1.92 26.72
C GLU A 348 -12.41 -0.91 26.91
N VAL A 349 -12.02 0.25 27.42
CA VAL A 349 -12.90 1.37 27.68
C VAL A 349 -12.90 2.25 26.43
N GLU A 350 -13.96 2.09 25.64
CA GLU A 350 -14.46 3.01 24.61
C GLU A 350 -13.68 3.13 23.29
N THR A 351 -14.36 2.81 22.18
CA THR A 351 -14.21 3.59 20.93
C THR A 351 -15.57 3.70 20.26
N VAL A 352 -16.01 4.90 19.88
CA VAL A 352 -17.20 5.08 19.04
C VAL A 352 -16.86 6.00 17.87
N ASP A 353 -16.21 5.44 16.84
CA ASP A 353 -16.25 6.03 15.50
C ASP A 353 -17.51 5.54 14.76
N ALA A 354 -18.16 6.45 14.03
CA ALA A 354 -19.21 6.14 13.06
C ALA A 354 -18.77 5.18 11.94
N LYS A 355 -17.48 5.18 11.52
CA LYS A 355 -16.97 4.23 10.51
C LYS A 355 -16.85 2.79 11.04
N LEU A 356 -16.69 2.62 12.35
CA LEU A 356 -16.57 1.30 12.99
C LEU A 356 -17.93 0.71 13.40
N LYS A 357 -19.03 1.49 13.33
CA LYS A 357 -20.40 0.99 13.60
C LYS A 357 -20.80 -0.24 12.79
N LYS A 358 -20.18 -0.45 11.62
CA LYS A 358 -20.36 -1.65 10.79
C LYS A 358 -19.90 -2.94 11.52
N TYR A 359 -18.96 -2.82 12.45
CA TYR A 359 -18.36 -3.93 13.20
C TYR A 359 -18.61 -3.71 14.71
N PRO A 360 -19.82 -4.03 15.21
CA PRO A 360 -20.14 -3.84 16.62
C PRO A 360 -19.22 -4.67 17.51
N GLN A 361 -18.83 -4.16 18.69
CA GLN A 361 -17.86 -4.83 19.56
C GLN A 361 -16.50 -5.14 18.90
N LEU A 362 -16.10 -4.44 17.82
CA LEU A 362 -14.76 -4.66 17.23
C LEU A 362 -13.66 -4.45 18.26
N MET A 363 -13.81 -3.46 19.13
CA MET A 363 -13.13 -3.39 20.41
C MET A 363 -14.07 -3.93 21.48
N LEU A 364 -13.62 -4.89 22.26
CA LEU A 364 -14.45 -5.55 23.27
C LEU A 364 -14.73 -4.59 24.43
N THR A 365 -16.01 -4.26 24.69
CA THR A 365 -16.39 -3.36 25.79
C THR A 365 -17.12 -4.05 26.94
N SER A 366 -17.31 -5.36 26.87
CA SER A 366 -18.02 -6.14 27.90
C SER A 366 -17.54 -7.58 27.92
N ASP A 367 -17.56 -8.18 29.10
CA ASP A 367 -17.26 -9.58 29.36
C ASP A 367 -18.45 -10.53 29.15
N LYS A 368 -19.59 -10.03 28.67
CA LYS A 368 -20.79 -10.84 28.38
C LYS A 368 -20.55 -11.72 27.16
N GLU A 369 -21.03 -12.96 27.23
CA GLU A 369 -20.84 -13.95 26.16
C GLU A 369 -21.28 -13.45 24.78
N GLU A 370 -22.42 -12.77 24.71
CA GLU A 370 -22.95 -12.25 23.43
C GLU A 370 -22.04 -11.16 22.84
N ASP A 371 -21.50 -10.28 23.69
CA ASP A 371 -20.61 -9.20 23.27
C ASP A 371 -19.25 -9.76 22.83
N VAL A 372 -18.72 -10.76 23.55
CA VAL A 372 -17.48 -11.46 23.17
C VAL A 372 -17.64 -12.26 21.88
N LYS A 373 -18.77 -12.94 21.72
CA LYS A 373 -19.11 -13.63 20.46
C LYS A 373 -19.17 -12.63 19.30
N GLN A 374 -19.81 -11.49 19.53
CA GLN A 374 -19.90 -10.42 18.54
C GLN A 374 -18.53 -9.79 18.24
N HIS A 375 -17.66 -9.66 19.22
CA HIS A 375 -16.29 -9.19 19.05
C HIS A 375 -15.49 -10.11 18.11
N MET A 376 -15.49 -11.42 18.36
CA MET A 376 -14.86 -12.40 17.46
C MET A 376 -15.40 -12.31 16.02
N ILE A 377 -16.73 -12.24 15.85
CA ILE A 377 -17.37 -12.07 14.54
C ILE A 377 -16.93 -10.77 13.85
N SER A 378 -16.86 -9.68 14.61
CA SER A 378 -16.48 -8.37 14.10
C SER A 378 -15.02 -8.30 13.70
N MET A 379 -14.11 -8.93 14.44
CA MET A 379 -12.70 -9.04 14.04
C MET A 379 -12.54 -9.79 12.72
N LEU A 380 -13.20 -10.95 12.58
CA LEU A 380 -13.19 -11.74 11.35
C LEU A 380 -13.77 -10.94 10.17
N ALA A 381 -14.91 -10.27 10.38
CA ALA A 381 -15.57 -9.47 9.35
C ALA A 381 -14.74 -8.23 8.97
N TYR A 382 -14.10 -7.59 9.94
CA TYR A 382 -13.23 -6.46 9.72
C TYR A 382 -12.05 -6.87 8.86
N LEU A 383 -11.27 -7.87 9.28
CA LEU A 383 -10.12 -8.37 8.53
C LEU A 383 -10.52 -8.85 7.13
N ARG A 384 -11.66 -9.52 6.99
CA ARG A 384 -12.21 -9.93 5.68
C ARG A 384 -12.32 -8.74 4.72
N ASP A 385 -12.75 -7.59 5.22
CA ASP A 385 -12.99 -6.40 4.42
C ASP A 385 -11.70 -5.58 4.18
N GLN A 386 -10.60 -5.88 4.87
CA GLN A 386 -9.28 -5.24 4.69
C GLN A 386 -8.39 -5.98 3.69
N ASP A 387 -8.82 -6.09 2.43
CA ASP A 387 -8.12 -6.89 1.41
C ASP A 387 -6.66 -6.48 1.17
N THR A 388 -6.38 -5.17 1.04
CA THR A 388 -5.01 -4.68 0.83
C THR A 388 -4.11 -4.99 2.01
N PHE A 389 -4.60 -4.78 3.23
CA PHE A 389 -3.85 -5.10 4.45
C PHE A 389 -3.56 -6.60 4.57
N ARG A 390 -4.57 -7.45 4.36
CA ARG A 390 -4.40 -8.91 4.36
C ARG A 390 -3.32 -9.35 3.38
N LYS A 391 -3.34 -8.82 2.16
CA LYS A 391 -2.31 -9.11 1.14
C LYS A 391 -0.92 -8.65 1.59
N MET A 392 -0.81 -7.45 2.17
CA MET A 392 0.45 -6.94 2.71
C MET A 392 1.02 -7.83 3.83
N MET A 393 0.15 -8.37 4.68
CA MET A 393 0.52 -9.24 5.80
C MET A 393 0.62 -10.73 5.42
N GLY A 394 0.37 -11.10 4.17
CA GLY A 394 0.38 -12.50 3.73
C GLY A 394 -0.75 -13.35 4.34
N ILE A 395 -1.85 -12.75 4.76
CA ILE A 395 -2.98 -13.44 5.38
C ILE A 395 -3.82 -14.12 4.30
N MET A 396 -3.59 -15.41 4.10
CA MET A 396 -4.28 -16.25 3.11
C MET A 396 -5.57 -16.89 3.65
N THR A 397 -5.71 -16.94 4.97
CA THR A 397 -6.82 -17.50 5.78
C THR A 397 -8.24 -17.05 5.41
N PHE A 398 -8.37 -15.99 4.59
CA PHE A 398 -9.66 -15.39 4.27
C PHE A 398 -9.97 -15.38 2.76
N LYS A 399 -9.31 -16.23 1.96
CA LYS A 399 -9.59 -16.41 0.53
C LYS A 399 -10.41 -17.69 0.26
N ASP A 400 -11.45 -17.53 -0.56
CA ASP A 400 -12.09 -18.60 -1.33
C ASP A 400 -11.08 -19.22 -2.31
N GLU A 401 -10.90 -20.55 -2.23
CA GLU A 401 -11.14 -21.55 -3.29
C GLU A 401 -10.32 -22.85 -3.11
N GLU A 402 -9.23 -22.89 -2.35
CA GLU A 402 -8.36 -24.09 -2.35
C GLU A 402 -7.89 -24.68 -1.01
N SER A 403 -8.11 -24.08 0.17
CA SER A 403 -7.50 -24.68 1.39
C SER A 403 -8.16 -24.44 2.75
N GLY A 404 -9.36 -23.87 2.85
CA GLY A 404 -10.01 -23.68 4.15
C GLY A 404 -11.36 -22.97 4.09
N ALA A 405 -12.05 -22.93 5.23
CA ALA A 405 -13.30 -22.20 5.38
C ALA A 405 -13.03 -20.68 5.25
N SER A 406 -13.78 -20.02 4.36
CA SER A 406 -13.81 -18.58 4.20
C SER A 406 -14.14 -17.86 5.51
N ALA A 407 -13.80 -16.57 5.60
CA ALA A 407 -14.20 -15.72 6.73
C ALA A 407 -15.70 -15.83 7.05
N ASN A 408 -16.52 -15.97 6.01
CA ASN A 408 -17.97 -16.04 6.14
C ASN A 408 -18.44 -17.36 6.76
N GLU A 409 -17.80 -18.48 6.40
CA GLU A 409 -18.08 -19.79 6.98
C GLU A 409 -17.69 -19.83 8.46
N LYS A 410 -16.52 -19.28 8.82
CA LYS A 410 -16.11 -19.14 10.23
C LYS A 410 -17.10 -18.29 11.03
N ILE A 411 -17.52 -17.14 10.48
CA ILE A 411 -18.53 -16.27 11.09
C ILE A 411 -19.86 -17.01 11.24
N HIS A 412 -20.29 -17.77 10.23
CA HIS A 412 -21.52 -18.55 10.28
C HIS A 412 -21.44 -19.64 11.36
N TYR A 413 -20.32 -20.38 11.42
CA TYR A 413 -20.08 -21.41 12.43
C TYR A 413 -20.19 -20.86 13.84
N ILE A 414 -19.54 -19.72 14.14
CA ILE A 414 -19.58 -19.09 15.46
C ILE A 414 -20.99 -18.61 15.82
N LYS A 415 -21.77 -18.11 14.83
CA LYS A 415 -23.16 -17.69 15.06
C LYS A 415 -24.05 -18.86 15.47
N GLU A 416 -23.89 -20.01 14.82
CA GLU A 416 -24.70 -21.21 15.07
C GLU A 416 -24.26 -21.97 16.34
N ASN A 417 -22.95 -22.11 16.54
CA ASN A 417 -22.40 -22.98 17.58
C ASN A 417 -21.99 -22.23 18.85
N GLY A 418 -21.92 -20.90 18.82
CA GLY A 418 -21.36 -20.08 19.88
C GLY A 418 -19.84 -20.22 20.01
N LEU A 419 -19.29 -19.76 21.13
CA LEU A 419 -17.86 -19.86 21.39
C LEU A 419 -17.50 -21.22 22.00
N ARG A 420 -16.58 -21.92 21.35
CA ARG A 420 -15.91 -23.13 21.86
C ARG A 420 -14.42 -22.83 21.94
N ILE A 421 -13.86 -22.92 23.15
CA ILE A 421 -12.49 -22.55 23.44
C ILE A 421 -11.68 -23.82 23.67
N TYR A 422 -10.74 -24.10 22.77
CA TYR A 422 -9.95 -25.34 22.81
C TYR A 422 -8.59 -25.15 23.49
N GLY A 423 -8.17 -23.90 23.67
CA GLY A 423 -6.94 -23.56 24.36
C GLY A 423 -6.90 -22.10 24.80
N ALA A 424 -5.84 -21.74 25.50
CA ALA A 424 -5.61 -20.38 25.97
C ALA A 424 -4.13 -20.05 25.99
N MET A 425 -3.78 -18.77 25.89
CA MET A 425 -2.43 -18.27 26.19
C MET A 425 -2.49 -17.39 27.44
N ILE A 426 -1.58 -17.64 28.37
CA ILE A 426 -1.45 -16.93 29.64
C ILE A 426 0.00 -16.57 29.94
N TYR A 427 0.17 -15.72 30.95
CA TYR A 427 1.45 -15.48 31.60
C TYR A 427 1.46 -16.18 32.94
N GLY A 428 2.54 -16.90 33.24
CA GLY A 428 2.70 -17.55 34.53
C GLY A 428 4.14 -17.83 34.89
N ASP A 429 4.41 -17.83 36.19
CA ASP A 429 5.66 -18.36 36.74
C ASP A 429 5.64 -19.89 36.81
N LYS A 430 6.78 -20.50 37.13
CA LYS A 430 6.91 -21.96 37.26
C LYS A 430 5.85 -22.60 38.16
N ARG A 431 5.56 -21.98 39.31
CA ARG A 431 4.62 -22.52 40.31
C ARG A 431 3.21 -22.49 39.74
N GLU A 432 2.80 -21.35 39.20
CA GLU A 432 1.49 -21.13 38.58
C GLU A 432 1.25 -22.12 37.43
N LEU A 433 2.22 -22.27 36.52
CA LEU A 433 2.11 -23.18 35.37
C LEU A 433 2.06 -24.66 35.80
N THR A 434 2.79 -25.03 36.85
CA THR A 434 2.75 -26.40 37.41
C THR A 434 1.41 -26.69 38.09
N GLU A 435 0.84 -25.72 38.81
CA GLU A 435 -0.49 -25.83 39.42
C GLU A 435 -1.58 -26.00 38.35
N ILE A 436 -1.50 -25.23 37.25
CA ILE A 436 -2.43 -25.32 36.11
C ILE A 436 -2.31 -26.67 35.39
N ALA A 437 -1.09 -27.15 35.15
CA ALA A 437 -0.86 -28.44 34.49
C ALA A 437 -1.42 -29.65 35.25
N GLY A 438 -1.67 -29.50 36.56
CA GLY A 438 -2.27 -30.53 37.40
C GLY A 438 -3.80 -30.52 37.43
N GLN A 439 -4.47 -29.61 36.73
CA GLN A 439 -5.94 -29.50 36.73
C GLN A 439 -6.58 -30.49 35.74
N ASP A 440 -7.74 -31.04 36.12
CA ASP A 440 -8.47 -32.01 35.28
C ASP A 440 -8.90 -31.38 33.95
N GLU A 441 -9.23 -30.09 33.92
CA GLU A 441 -9.64 -29.37 32.72
C GLU A 441 -8.49 -29.18 31.71
N VAL A 442 -7.23 -29.29 32.14
CA VAL A 442 -6.04 -28.99 31.34
C VAL A 442 -5.40 -30.28 30.85
N TYR A 443 -5.22 -30.40 29.54
CA TYR A 443 -4.52 -31.53 28.92
C TYR A 443 -3.01 -31.30 28.88
N LEU A 444 -2.59 -30.10 28.47
CA LEU A 444 -1.19 -29.75 28.25
C LEU A 444 -0.95 -28.26 28.53
N VAL A 445 0.20 -27.96 29.10
CA VAL A 445 0.79 -26.63 29.27
C VAL A 445 2.12 -26.62 28.55
N TYR A 446 2.21 -25.82 27.50
CA TYR A 446 3.42 -25.60 26.71
C TYR A 446 4.01 -24.23 27.04
N PRO A 447 5.03 -24.15 27.93
CA PRO A 447 5.74 -22.91 28.18
C PRO A 447 6.73 -22.61 27.05
N VAL A 448 6.74 -21.37 26.60
CA VAL A 448 7.72 -20.86 25.64
C VAL A 448 8.57 -19.82 26.36
N GLU A 449 9.89 -19.96 26.25
CA GLU A 449 10.77 -18.91 26.73
C GLU A 449 10.54 -17.68 25.85
N ALA A 450 10.01 -16.64 26.49
CA ALA A 450 9.73 -15.40 25.84
C ALA A 450 11.03 -14.62 25.65
#